data_AF-X1SJG4-F1
#
_entry.id   AF-X1SJG4-F1
#
_cell.length_a   1.000
_cell.length_b   1.000
_cell.length_c   1.000
_cell.angle_alpha   90.00
_cell.angle_beta   90.00
_cell.angle_gamma   90.00
#
_symmetry.space_group_name_H-M   'P 1'
#
loop_
_entity.id
_entity.type
_entity.pdbx_description
1 polymer ?
#
loop_
_entity_poly.entity_id
_entity_poly.type
_entity_poly.pdbx_seq_one_letter_code
_entity_poly.pdbx_strand_id
1 'polypeptide(L)'
;MTVKEGLTKTREGLPREAFAIVSDPENPETWKLPHHKKSISRALKRRLDIEKTVDWDMMPAAVASLSPRGYRGRRVDASPEEILAAAKHLANHYQKVDKPLPDTLAALV
;
A
#
# COMPACT_ATOMS: atom_id res chain seq x y z
N MET A 1 13.25 -22.62 27.45
CA MET A 1 13.58 -21.67 26.37
C MET A 1 12.26 -21.07 25.90
N THR A 2 11.93 -19.86 26.35
CA THR A 2 10.60 -19.26 26.18
C THR A 2 10.48 -18.58 24.82
N VAL A 3 9.51 -19.03 24.03
CA VAL A 3 9.17 -18.54 22.70
C VAL A 3 8.70 -17.09 22.81
N LYS A 4 9.63 -16.14 22.61
CA LYS A 4 9.33 -14.74 22.24
C LYS A 4 9.77 -14.53 20.79
N GLU A 5 9.25 -15.32 19.87
CA GLU A 5 9.25 -14.92 18.46
C GLU A 5 8.26 -13.75 18.35
N GLY A 6 8.80 -12.55 18.11
CA GLY A 6 8.05 -11.29 18.14
C GLY A 6 6.82 -11.36 17.25
N LEU A 7 5.65 -11.06 17.83
CA LEU A 7 4.42 -10.86 17.08
C LEU A 7 4.69 -9.88 15.95
N THR A 8 4.53 -10.35 14.70
CA THR A 8 4.69 -9.49 13.53
C THR A 8 3.75 -8.30 13.68
N LYS A 9 4.29 -7.07 13.64
CA LYS A 9 3.51 -5.85 13.81
C LYS A 9 2.44 -5.76 12.72
N THR A 10 1.25 -5.29 13.08
CA THR A 10 0.14 -5.07 12.14
C THR A 10 -0.55 -3.75 12.44
N ARG A 11 -1.15 -3.14 11.42
CA ARG A 11 -2.08 -2.01 11.54
C ARG A 11 -3.44 -2.45 11.01
N GLU A 12 -4.48 -2.33 11.82
CA GLU A 12 -5.86 -2.74 11.44
C GLU A 12 -5.96 -4.23 11.01
N GLY A 13 -5.03 -5.07 11.48
CA GLY A 13 -4.90 -6.47 11.09
C GLY A 13 -4.27 -6.69 9.70
N LEU A 14 -3.65 -5.67 9.13
CA LEU A 14 -2.87 -5.73 7.90
C LEU A 14 -1.35 -5.70 8.21
N PRO A 15 -0.54 -6.49 7.49
CA PRO A 15 0.92 -6.41 7.56
C PRO A 15 1.43 -5.21 6.76
N ARG A 16 2.71 -4.83 6.94
CA ARG A 16 3.34 -3.69 6.26
C ARG A 16 3.24 -3.77 4.73
N GLU A 17 3.29 -4.97 4.15
CA GLU A 17 3.21 -5.19 2.71
C GLU A 17 1.86 -4.80 2.11
N ALA A 18 0.83 -4.54 2.94
CA ALA A 18 -0.46 -4.05 2.48
C ALA A 18 -0.52 -2.53 2.24
N PHE A 19 0.55 -1.80 2.59
CA PHE A 19 0.63 -0.34 2.58
C PHE A 19 1.60 0.14 1.51
N ALA A 20 1.25 1.22 0.80
CA ALA A 20 2.12 1.75 -0.26
C ALA A 20 3.26 2.63 0.30
N ILE A 21 3.09 3.16 1.51
CA ILE A 21 4.11 3.96 2.21
C ILE A 21 4.37 3.32 3.57
N VAL A 22 5.64 3.04 3.85
CA VAL A 22 6.13 2.46 5.10
C VAL A 22 7.37 3.26 5.53
N SER A 23 7.16 4.40 6.18
CA SER A 23 8.27 5.29 6.59
C SER A 23 9.12 4.68 7.69
N ASP A 24 8.49 4.10 8.72
CA ASP A 24 9.14 3.33 9.77
C ASP A 24 8.56 1.91 9.82
N PRO A 25 9.31 0.89 9.34
CA PRO A 25 8.88 -0.50 9.38
C PRO A 25 8.59 -1.04 10.78
N GLU A 26 9.11 -0.40 11.82
CA GLU A 26 8.89 -0.79 13.22
C GLU A 26 7.74 -0.01 13.87
N ASN A 27 7.16 0.98 13.20
CA ASN A 27 6.04 1.75 13.73
C ASN A 27 4.83 1.71 12.77
N PRO A 28 3.82 0.85 13.04
CA PRO A 28 2.64 0.69 12.18
C PRO A 28 1.86 1.98 11.92
N GLU A 29 1.91 2.95 12.83
CA GLU A 29 1.23 4.24 12.66
C GLU A 29 1.79 5.07 11.50
N THR A 30 3.03 4.78 11.10
CA THR A 30 3.68 5.41 9.93
C THR A 30 3.29 4.76 8.60
N TRP A 31 2.67 3.58 8.63
CA TRP A 31 2.29 2.86 7.41
C TRP A 31 1.01 3.45 6.84
N LYS A 32 1.06 3.97 5.62
CA LYS A 32 -0.01 4.76 5.02
C LYS A 32 -0.44 4.13 3.70
N LEU A 33 -1.67 4.48 3.28
CA LEU A 33 -2.26 4.04 2.01
C LEU A 33 -2.41 2.51 1.92
N PRO A 34 -3.27 1.90 2.77
CA PRO A 34 -3.61 0.49 2.63
C PRO A 34 -4.31 0.25 1.29
N HIS A 35 -3.87 -0.77 0.57
CA HIS A 35 -4.40 -1.10 -0.77
C HIS A 35 -4.56 -2.61 -1.00
N HIS A 36 -4.39 -3.42 0.04
CA HIS A 36 -4.66 -4.86 0.02
C HIS A 36 -5.69 -5.25 1.08
N LYS A 37 -6.45 -6.31 0.78
CA LYS A 37 -7.37 -6.98 1.71
C LYS A 37 -6.57 -7.82 2.72
N LYS A 38 -7.19 -8.18 3.85
CA LYS A 38 -6.59 -9.07 4.88
C LYS A 38 -6.12 -10.43 4.33
N SER A 39 -6.63 -10.85 3.18
CA SER A 39 -6.17 -12.03 2.45
C SER A 39 -4.72 -11.95 1.97
N ILE A 40 -4.06 -10.77 1.99
CA ILE A 40 -2.62 -10.63 1.73
C ILE A 40 -1.77 -11.55 2.62
N SER A 41 -2.21 -11.83 3.84
CA SER A 41 -1.57 -12.80 4.74
C SER A 41 -1.43 -14.21 4.11
N ARG A 42 -2.36 -14.60 3.22
CA ARG A 42 -2.27 -15.84 2.44
C ARG A 42 -1.26 -15.72 1.30
N ALA A 43 -1.17 -14.56 0.66
CA ALA A 43 -0.19 -14.31 -0.40
C ALA A 43 1.24 -14.30 0.13
N LEU A 44 1.47 -13.68 1.30
CA LEU A 44 2.76 -13.71 1.99
C LEU A 44 3.19 -15.14 2.38
N LYS A 45 2.22 -16.03 2.63
CA LYS A 45 2.45 -17.47 2.86
C LYS A 45 2.53 -18.29 1.56
N ARG A 46 2.58 -17.64 0.38
CA ARG A 46 2.59 -18.26 -0.96
C ARG A 46 1.38 -19.18 -1.25
N ARG A 47 0.25 -18.91 -0.60
CA ARG A 47 -1.01 -19.67 -0.74
C ARG A 47 -2.06 -18.94 -1.60
N LEU A 48 -1.73 -17.76 -2.09
CA LEU A 48 -2.58 -16.94 -2.96
C LEU A 48 -1.66 -16.01 -3.76
N ASP A 49 -2.06 -15.66 -4.98
CA ASP A 49 -1.38 -14.62 -5.74
C ASP A 49 -1.60 -13.25 -5.07
N ILE A 50 -0.55 -12.44 -4.96
CA ILE A 50 -0.60 -11.13 -4.32
C ILE A 50 -1.56 -10.18 -5.05
N GLU A 51 -1.64 -10.28 -6.38
CA GLU A 51 -2.52 -9.42 -7.17
C GLU A 51 -4.01 -9.70 -6.92
N LYS A 52 -4.35 -10.93 -6.53
CA LYS A 52 -5.71 -11.30 -6.10
C LYS A 52 -6.08 -10.75 -4.72
N THR A 53 -5.13 -10.15 -4.02
CA THR A 53 -5.35 -9.55 -2.69
C THR A 53 -5.45 -8.03 -2.73
N VAL A 54 -5.21 -7.41 -3.89
CA VAL A 54 -5.40 -5.97 -4.07
C VAL A 54 -6.86 -5.61 -3.80
N ASP A 55 -7.05 -4.56 -3.01
CA ASP A 55 -8.35 -3.99 -2.73
C ASP A 55 -8.65 -2.87 -3.74
N TRP A 56 -9.27 -3.25 -4.85
CA TRP A 56 -9.63 -2.31 -5.92
C TRP A 56 -10.68 -1.27 -5.50
N ASP A 57 -11.41 -1.49 -4.41
CA ASP A 57 -12.34 -0.50 -3.86
C ASP A 57 -11.59 0.58 -3.06
N MET A 58 -10.48 0.21 -2.41
CA MET A 58 -9.60 1.13 -1.67
C MET A 58 -8.54 1.81 -2.55
N MET A 59 -8.14 1.16 -3.65
CA MET A 59 -7.07 1.61 -4.55
C MET A 59 -7.27 3.06 -5.04
N PRO A 60 -8.47 3.52 -5.46
CA PRO A 60 -8.67 4.90 -5.90
C PRO A 60 -8.36 5.94 -4.80
N ALA A 61 -8.70 5.64 -3.53
CA ALA A 61 -8.41 6.53 -2.41
C ALA A 61 -6.90 6.60 -2.12
N ALA A 62 -6.21 5.45 -2.19
CA ALA A 62 -4.75 5.39 -2.06
C ALA A 62 -4.07 6.23 -3.16
N VAL A 63 -4.49 6.07 -4.42
CA VAL A 63 -3.97 6.84 -5.56
C VAL A 63 -4.26 8.33 -5.42
N ALA A 64 -5.50 8.72 -5.10
CA ALA A 64 -5.88 10.13 -4.94
C ALA A 64 -5.06 10.84 -3.85
N SER A 65 -4.67 10.10 -2.81
CA SER A 65 -3.85 10.63 -1.69
C SER A 65 -2.44 11.03 -2.12
N LEU A 66 -1.92 10.50 -3.24
CA LEU A 66 -0.62 10.88 -3.81
C LEU A 66 -0.69 12.19 -4.62
N SER A 67 -1.89 12.66 -4.98
CA SER A 67 -2.03 13.89 -5.74
C SER A 67 -1.61 15.11 -4.91
N PRO A 68 -1.19 16.23 -5.54
CA PRO A 68 -0.88 17.47 -4.82
C PRO A 68 -2.06 18.02 -4.00
N ARG A 69 -3.30 17.76 -4.43
CA ARG A 69 -4.53 18.14 -3.70
C ARG A 69 -4.88 17.16 -2.58
N GLY A 70 -4.26 15.98 -2.58
CA GLY A 70 -4.54 14.90 -1.65
C GLY A 70 -5.94 14.29 -1.82
N TYR A 71 -6.34 13.49 -0.84
CA TYR A 71 -7.66 12.87 -0.80
C TYR A 71 -8.56 13.59 0.21
N ARG A 72 -9.76 14.01 -0.22
CA ARG A 72 -10.69 14.82 0.59
C ARG A 72 -10.04 16.07 1.20
N GLY A 73 -9.16 16.72 0.43
CA GLY A 73 -8.44 17.94 0.84
C GLY A 73 -7.29 17.72 1.82
N ARG A 74 -6.89 16.46 2.08
CA ARG A 74 -5.76 16.14 2.96
C ARG A 74 -4.65 15.45 2.19
N ARG A 75 -3.45 16.02 2.25
CA ARG A 75 -2.25 15.40 1.70
C ARG A 75 -1.78 14.29 2.60
N VAL A 76 -1.21 13.25 1.98
CA VAL A 76 -0.44 12.27 2.73
C VAL A 76 0.82 12.97 3.26
N ASP A 77 1.07 12.80 4.55
CA ASP A 77 2.32 13.20 5.18
C ASP A 77 3.40 12.20 4.75
N ALA A 78 4.24 12.55 3.77
CA ALA A 78 5.28 11.69 3.22
C ALA A 78 6.28 12.56 2.44
N SER A 79 7.53 12.11 2.34
CA SER A 79 8.52 12.78 1.50
C SER A 79 8.18 12.63 0.00
N PRO A 80 8.68 13.52 -0.86
CA PRO A 80 8.51 13.37 -2.32
C PRO A 80 8.99 12.02 -2.85
N GLU A 81 10.07 11.48 -2.28
CA GLU A 81 10.64 10.18 -2.64
C GLU A 81 9.72 9.03 -2.24
N GLU A 82 9.11 9.10 -1.04
CA GLU A 82 8.12 8.13 -0.59
C GLU A 82 6.86 8.15 -1.47
N ILE A 83 6.39 9.35 -1.85
CA ILE A 83 5.25 9.52 -2.76
C ILE A 83 5.56 8.90 -4.13
N LEU A 84 6.76 9.14 -4.67
CA LEU A 84 7.18 8.58 -5.95
C LEU A 84 7.32 7.06 -5.91
N ALA A 85 7.90 6.52 -4.84
CA ALA A 85 8.02 5.08 -4.62
C ALA A 85 6.64 4.42 -4.52
N ALA A 86 5.73 5.03 -3.75
CA ALA A 86 4.35 4.58 -3.64
C ALA A 86 3.62 4.64 -4.99
N ALA A 87 3.80 5.71 -5.77
CA ALA A 87 3.18 5.82 -7.09
C ALA A 87 3.63 4.69 -8.03
N LYS A 88 4.93 4.40 -8.07
CA LYS A 88 5.49 3.28 -8.87
C LYS A 88 4.96 1.92 -8.39
N HIS A 89 4.90 1.72 -7.08
CA HIS A 89 4.35 0.50 -6.47
C HIS A 89 2.89 0.29 -6.85
N LEU A 90 2.05 1.32 -6.69
CA LEU A 90 0.63 1.26 -7.06
C LEU A 90 0.44 1.08 -8.59
N ALA A 91 1.24 1.77 -9.41
CA ALA A 91 1.17 1.66 -10.87
C ALA A 91 1.46 0.23 -11.36
N ASN A 92 2.40 -0.46 -10.73
CA ASN A 92 2.72 -1.85 -11.04
C ASN A 92 1.51 -2.78 -10.85
N HIS A 93 0.69 -2.55 -9.83
CA HIS A 93 -0.55 -3.33 -9.64
C HIS A 93 -1.51 -3.14 -10.82
N TYR A 94 -1.69 -1.92 -11.32
CA TYR A 94 -2.54 -1.67 -12.50
C TYR A 94 -2.00 -2.39 -13.75
N GLN A 95 -0.70 -2.29 -14.01
CA GLN A 95 -0.05 -2.89 -15.17
C GLN A 95 -0.18 -4.43 -15.18
N LYS A 96 0.03 -5.07 -14.03
CA LYS A 96 -0.02 -6.54 -13.90
C LYS A 96 -1.40 -7.14 -14.16
N VAL A 97 -2.46 -6.35 -14.03
CA VAL A 97 -3.84 -6.78 -14.32
C VAL A 97 -4.43 -6.10 -15.56
N ASP A 98 -3.57 -5.48 -16.39
CA ASP A 98 -3.94 -4.80 -17.62
C ASP A 98 -5.08 -3.77 -17.43
N LYS A 99 -5.05 -3.04 -16.31
CA LYS A 99 -5.97 -1.94 -16.05
C LYS A 99 -5.36 -0.61 -16.50
N PRO A 100 -6.17 0.32 -17.04
CA PRO A 100 -5.69 1.64 -17.41
C PRO A 100 -5.12 2.37 -16.20
N LEU A 101 -3.97 3.01 -16.39
CA LEU A 101 -3.28 3.75 -15.33
C LEU A 101 -4.02 5.07 -15.07
N PRO A 102 -4.42 5.39 -13.82
CA PRO A 102 -5.04 6.67 -13.51
C PRO A 102 -4.08 7.84 -13.77
N ASP A 103 -4.61 8.99 -14.21
CA ASP A 103 -3.83 10.20 -14.52
C ASP A 103 -2.89 10.62 -13.39
N THR A 104 -3.32 10.49 -12.13
CA THR A 104 -2.49 10.80 -10.96
C THR A 104 -1.22 9.94 -10.92
N LEU A 105 -1.31 8.65 -11.25
CA LEU A 105 -0.14 7.79 -11.32
C LEU A 105 0.66 8.05 -12.59
N ALA A 106 0.00 8.23 -13.74
CA ALA A 106 0.65 8.52 -15.01
C ALA A 106 1.47 9.82 -14.98
N ALA A 107 1.07 10.82 -14.18
CA ALA A 107 1.83 12.04 -13.98
C ALA A 107 3.06 11.88 -13.08
N LEU A 108 3.16 10.77 -12.33
CA LEU A 108 4.20 10.52 -11.34
C LEU A 108 5.20 9.43 -11.75
N VAL A 109 4.89 8.56 -12.73
CA VAL A 109 5.72 7.38 -13.06
C VAL A 109 6.25 7.37 -14.48
#